data_AF-A0ABC8RAG4-F1
#
_entry.id   AF-A0ABC8RAG4-F1
#
_cell.length_a   1.000
_cell.length_b   1.000
_cell.length_c   1.000
_cell.angle_alpha   90.00
_cell.angle_beta   90.00
_cell.angle_gamma   90.00
#
_symmetry.space_group_name_H-M   'P 1'
#
loop_
_entity.id
_entity.type
_entity.pdbx_description
1 polymer ?
#
loop_
_entity_poly.entity_id
_entity_poly.type
_entity_poly.pdbx_seq_one_letter_code
_entity_poly.pdbx_strand_id
1 'polypeptide(L)'
;MVGPARQQFVLFGSSIVQFSYSAEGWGAILADIYARKADILLRGYAGWNSRRALQVLDQIFPKDAAVQPSLVIVYFGGNDAVPPHPSGLGPHVPLHEYTENMRKIATHLKSLSEKTRVIFLSTPPMNEAQNCQLFSDNLSRTNESSRKYSEACIEMCQELDVKVIDLWTALQKRDDWLTACFSDGIHLSSEGSKMVVKEILKVLKEADWEPSLHWKSMPIEFAEASPYDFVGLDGKTTVNVSDLNLHWQIQWD
;
A
#
# COMPACT_ATOMS: atom_id res chain seq x y z
N MET A 1 10.07 -16.91 16.24
CA MET A 1 10.79 -16.15 15.19
C MET A 1 11.12 -17.11 14.07
N VAL A 2 10.89 -16.71 12.81
CA VAL A 2 11.17 -17.53 11.63
C VAL A 2 12.44 -16.98 10.98
N GLY A 3 13.52 -17.76 10.94
CA GLY A 3 14.69 -17.55 10.09
C GLY A 3 15.46 -16.21 10.23
N PRO A 4 16.46 -15.97 9.35
CA PRO A 4 17.06 -14.65 9.20
C PRO A 4 15.98 -13.62 8.81
N ALA A 5 16.07 -12.41 9.34
CA ALA A 5 15.07 -11.38 9.08
C ALA A 5 15.28 -10.77 7.68
N ARG A 6 14.25 -10.90 6.82
CA ARG A 6 14.19 -10.14 5.57
C ARG A 6 13.78 -8.69 5.86
N GLN A 7 13.98 -7.82 4.88
CA GLN A 7 13.43 -6.47 4.94
C GLN A 7 11.90 -6.55 5.11
N GLN A 8 11.34 -5.68 5.94
CA GLN A 8 9.91 -5.66 6.23
C GLN A 8 9.24 -4.49 5.52
N PHE A 9 8.25 -4.78 4.70
CA PHE A 9 7.38 -3.79 4.07
C PHE A 9 6.01 -3.85 4.73
N VAL A 10 5.62 -2.79 5.42
CA VAL A 10 4.36 -2.75 6.18
C VAL A 10 3.29 -2.02 5.37
N LEU A 11 2.15 -2.68 5.16
CA LEU A 11 0.96 -2.07 4.59
C LEU A 11 0.07 -1.59 5.75
N PHE A 12 -0.04 -0.29 5.95
CA PHE A 12 -0.75 0.30 7.09
C PHE A 12 -1.94 1.13 6.64
N GLY A 13 -3.15 0.81 7.09
CA GLY A 13 -4.31 1.59 6.67
C GLY A 13 -5.65 1.02 7.10
N SER A 14 -6.71 1.44 6.42
CA SER A 14 -8.06 0.92 6.65
C SER A 14 -8.42 -0.27 5.75
N SER A 15 -9.66 -0.37 5.28
CA SER A 15 -10.20 -1.55 4.59
C SER A 15 -9.56 -1.82 3.23
N ILE A 16 -9.19 -0.79 2.46
CA ILE A 16 -8.41 -0.96 1.21
C ILE A 16 -7.07 -1.67 1.46
N VAL A 17 -6.48 -1.44 2.64
CA VAL A 17 -5.28 -2.16 3.07
C VAL A 17 -5.66 -3.54 3.61
N GLN A 18 -6.66 -3.66 4.49
CA GLN A 18 -7.04 -4.95 5.09
C GLN A 18 -7.39 -6.00 4.03
N PHE A 19 -8.09 -5.60 2.97
CA PHE A 19 -8.52 -6.48 1.89
C PHE A 19 -7.50 -6.56 0.74
N SER A 20 -6.31 -5.98 0.90
CA SER A 20 -5.26 -5.99 -0.13
C SER A 20 -4.74 -7.39 -0.48
N TYR A 21 -5.02 -8.43 0.32
CA TYR A 21 -4.63 -9.81 0.01
C TYR A 21 -5.77 -10.61 -0.63
N SER A 22 -6.99 -10.08 -0.61
CA SER A 22 -8.17 -10.77 -1.12
C SER A 22 -8.28 -10.61 -2.64
N ALA A 23 -8.78 -11.64 -3.32
CA ALA A 23 -9.15 -11.60 -4.74
C ALA A 23 -8.08 -11.00 -5.68
N GLU A 24 -6.85 -11.52 -5.62
CA GLU A 24 -5.68 -10.99 -6.36
C GLU A 24 -5.39 -9.51 -6.03
N GLY A 25 -5.58 -9.16 -4.75
CA GLY A 25 -5.36 -7.82 -4.27
C GLY A 25 -3.90 -7.38 -4.32
N TRP A 26 -3.68 -6.07 -4.29
CA TRP A 26 -2.37 -5.46 -4.48
C TRP A 26 -1.31 -5.89 -3.44
N GLY A 27 -1.72 -6.20 -2.22
CA GLY A 27 -0.84 -6.74 -1.18
C GLY A 27 -0.41 -8.18 -1.44
N ALA A 28 -1.31 -9.03 -1.97
CA ALA A 28 -0.97 -10.38 -2.40
C ALA A 28 0.00 -10.36 -3.59
N ILE A 29 -0.24 -9.48 -4.56
CA ILE A 29 0.66 -9.29 -5.71
C ILE A 29 2.04 -8.82 -5.24
N LEU A 30 2.13 -7.87 -4.32
CA LEU A 30 3.42 -7.45 -3.76
C LEU A 30 4.12 -8.59 -3.02
N ALA A 31 3.40 -9.41 -2.26
CA ALA A 31 3.99 -10.56 -1.56
C ALA A 31 4.58 -11.59 -2.53
N ASP A 32 3.95 -11.76 -3.69
CA ASP A 32 4.43 -12.64 -4.76
C ASP A 32 5.67 -12.05 -5.48
N ILE A 33 5.65 -10.75 -5.82
CA ILE A 33 6.79 -10.05 -6.44
C ILE A 33 8.02 -10.04 -5.53
N TYR A 34 7.82 -9.86 -4.22
CA TYR A 34 8.89 -9.78 -3.24
C TYR A 34 9.22 -11.12 -2.57
N ALA A 35 8.73 -12.24 -3.13
CA ALA A 35 9.03 -13.58 -2.62
C ALA A 35 10.56 -13.77 -2.46
N ARG A 36 10.97 -14.23 -1.27
CA ARG A 36 12.39 -14.38 -0.85
C ARG A 36 13.22 -13.08 -0.82
N LYS A 37 12.61 -11.90 -0.94
CA LYS A 37 13.31 -10.59 -0.92
C LYS A 37 12.88 -9.72 0.26
N ALA A 38 11.57 -9.60 0.47
CA ALA A 38 10.99 -8.83 1.58
C ALA A 38 9.73 -9.51 2.11
N ASP A 39 9.47 -9.36 3.41
CA ASP A 39 8.23 -9.81 4.01
C ASP A 39 7.20 -8.67 3.96
N ILE A 40 6.05 -8.93 3.33
CA ILE A 40 4.93 -7.98 3.29
C ILE A 40 4.05 -8.21 4.51
N LEU A 41 4.00 -7.21 5.40
CA LEU A 41 3.30 -7.27 6.68
C LEU A 41 2.01 -6.45 6.63
N LEU A 42 0.88 -7.12 6.81
CA LEU A 42 -0.42 -6.47 6.80
C LEU A 42 -0.76 -5.84 8.16
N ARG A 43 -1.10 -4.55 8.15
CA ARG A 43 -1.65 -3.76 9.27
C ARG A 43 -2.85 -2.94 8.77
N GLY A 44 -3.79 -3.62 8.13
CA GLY A 44 -5.05 -3.05 7.66
C GLY A 44 -6.16 -3.21 8.70
N TYR A 45 -6.93 -2.15 8.93
CA TYR A 45 -7.99 -2.09 9.93
C TYR A 45 -9.27 -1.50 9.34
N ALA A 46 -10.15 -2.36 8.82
CA ALA A 46 -11.40 -1.96 8.20
C ALA A 46 -12.26 -1.08 9.12
N GLY A 47 -12.83 -0.02 8.55
CA GLY A 47 -13.65 0.96 9.27
C GLY A 47 -12.87 1.97 10.12
N TRP A 48 -11.54 1.89 10.17
CA TRP A 48 -10.73 2.91 10.86
C TRP A 48 -10.56 4.19 10.03
N ASN A 49 -10.49 5.31 10.74
CA ASN A 49 -10.09 6.62 10.24
C ASN A 49 -8.71 7.01 10.80
N SER A 50 -8.20 8.17 10.42
CA SER A 50 -6.89 8.67 10.86
C SER A 50 -6.77 8.84 12.38
N ARG A 51 -7.86 9.18 13.10
CA ARG A 51 -7.86 9.29 14.57
C ARG A 51 -7.51 7.96 15.23
N ARG A 52 -8.18 6.88 14.82
CA ARG A 52 -7.93 5.54 15.38
C ARG A 52 -6.52 5.06 15.07
N ALA A 53 -6.04 5.34 13.86
CA ALA A 53 -4.67 5.02 13.46
C ALA A 53 -3.64 5.69 14.37
N LEU A 54 -3.82 6.98 14.65
CA LEU A 54 -2.90 7.77 15.47
C LEU A 54 -2.84 7.28 16.93
N GLN A 55 -3.97 6.84 17.49
CA GLN A 55 -4.06 6.37 18.89
C GLN A 55 -3.18 5.15 19.21
N VAL A 56 -2.90 4.31 18.21
CA VAL A 56 -2.13 3.07 18.39
C VAL A 56 -0.82 3.08 17.61
N LEU A 57 -0.42 4.24 17.09
CA LEU A 57 0.72 4.35 16.19
C LEU A 57 2.02 3.85 16.83
N ASP A 58 2.28 4.21 18.09
CA ASP A 58 3.44 3.71 18.85
C ASP A 58 3.36 2.21 19.18
N GLN A 59 2.16 1.64 19.26
CA GLN A 59 1.99 0.20 19.51
C GLN A 59 2.26 -0.61 18.24
N ILE A 60 1.89 -0.08 17.07
CA ILE A 60 2.12 -0.72 15.78
C ILE A 60 3.57 -0.52 15.34
N PHE A 61 4.13 0.67 15.57
CA PHE A 61 5.48 1.07 15.19
C PHE A 61 6.28 1.60 16.39
N PRO A 62 6.65 0.73 17.34
CA PRO A 62 7.47 1.14 18.47
C PRO A 62 8.87 1.56 18.00
N LYS A 63 9.36 2.70 18.48
CA LYS A 63 10.68 3.25 18.09
C LYS A 63 11.85 2.38 18.56
N ASP A 64 11.65 1.63 19.64
CA ASP A 64 12.61 0.70 20.23
C ASP A 64 12.46 -0.74 19.71
N ALA A 65 11.67 -0.96 18.65
CA ALA A 65 11.61 -2.26 17.98
C ALA A 65 13.00 -2.69 17.51
N ALA A 66 13.36 -3.95 17.75
CA ALA A 66 14.64 -4.52 17.33
C ALA A 66 14.82 -4.49 15.79
N VAL A 67 13.72 -4.52 15.05
CA VAL A 67 13.69 -4.42 13.59
C VAL A 67 12.68 -3.35 13.21
N GLN A 68 13.13 -2.34 12.46
CA GLN A 68 12.29 -1.29 11.89
C GLN A 68 11.95 -1.63 10.44
N PRO A 69 10.76 -1.22 9.94
CA PRO A 69 10.37 -1.48 8.57
C PRO A 69 11.25 -0.70 7.58
N SER A 70 11.62 -1.33 6.47
CA SER A 70 12.30 -0.66 5.36
C SER A 70 11.34 0.22 4.57
N LEU A 71 10.08 -0.21 4.43
CA LEU A 71 9.03 0.51 3.74
C LEU A 71 7.74 0.47 4.55
N VAL A 72 7.03 1.60 4.62
CA VAL A 72 5.65 1.66 5.09
C VAL A 72 4.80 2.33 4.02
N ILE A 73 3.76 1.62 3.56
CA ILE A 73 2.77 2.14 2.62
C ILE A 73 1.50 2.45 3.42
N VAL A 74 1.11 3.73 3.45
CA VAL A 74 0.06 4.25 4.34
C VAL A 74 -1.20 4.62 3.55
N TYR A 75 -2.38 4.21 4.04
CA TYR A 75 -3.66 4.64 3.49
C TYR A 75 -4.72 4.91 4.58
N PHE A 76 -5.14 6.18 4.67
CA PHE A 76 -6.34 6.65 5.37
C PHE A 76 -6.94 7.81 4.57
N GLY A 77 -8.13 8.30 4.95
CA GLY A 77 -8.81 9.40 4.24
C GLY A 77 -10.17 9.02 3.68
N GLY A 78 -10.33 7.77 3.24
CA GLY A 78 -11.61 7.28 2.76
C GLY A 78 -12.72 7.36 3.82
N ASN A 79 -12.52 6.76 4.99
CA ASN A 79 -13.52 6.81 6.06
C ASN A 79 -13.62 8.20 6.70
N ASP A 80 -12.51 8.92 6.77
CA ASP A 80 -12.42 10.31 7.25
C ASP A 80 -13.31 11.26 6.43
N ALA A 81 -13.43 11.02 5.11
CA ALA A 81 -14.20 11.82 4.17
C ALA A 81 -15.72 11.56 4.18
N VAL A 82 -16.21 10.61 4.97
CA VAL A 82 -17.67 10.41 5.14
C VAL A 82 -18.29 11.68 5.73
N PRO A 83 -19.49 12.11 5.30
CA PRO A 83 -20.15 13.27 5.85
C PRO A 83 -20.34 13.18 7.38
N PRO A 84 -20.25 14.30 8.11
CA PRO A 84 -20.51 14.30 9.55
C PRO A 84 -21.97 13.91 9.82
N HIS A 85 -22.17 12.93 10.69
CA HIS A 85 -23.50 12.57 11.16
C HIS A 85 -23.97 13.58 12.24
N PRO A 86 -25.25 13.97 12.29
CA PRO A 86 -25.76 14.95 13.28
C PRO A 86 -25.55 14.56 14.75
N SER A 87 -25.42 13.27 15.07
CA SER A 87 -25.11 12.80 16.43
C SER A 87 -23.65 12.99 16.84
N GLY A 88 -22.77 13.38 15.92
CA GLY A 88 -21.32 13.43 16.12
C GLY A 88 -20.64 12.05 16.12
N LEU A 89 -21.39 10.96 15.96
CA LEU A 89 -20.85 9.61 15.81
C LEU A 89 -20.46 9.34 14.36
N GLY A 90 -19.57 8.35 14.16
CA GLY A 90 -19.18 7.86 12.85
C GLY A 90 -17.71 8.13 12.51
N PRO A 91 -17.32 7.79 11.27
CA PRO A 91 -15.91 7.80 10.89
C PRO A 91 -15.39 9.18 10.47
N HIS A 92 -16.26 10.18 10.30
CA HIS A 92 -15.87 11.51 9.83
C HIS A 92 -14.75 12.13 10.67
N VAL A 93 -13.72 12.64 10.00
CA VAL A 93 -12.64 13.44 10.59
C VAL A 93 -12.54 14.73 9.79
N PRO A 94 -12.74 15.93 10.37
CA PRO A 94 -12.63 17.20 9.64
C PRO A 94 -11.29 17.32 8.90
N LEU A 95 -11.32 17.89 7.69
CA LEU A 95 -10.17 17.90 6.77
C LEU A 95 -8.87 18.39 7.44
N HIS A 96 -8.92 19.50 8.19
CA HIS A 96 -7.76 20.01 8.92
C HIS A 96 -7.22 19.01 9.94
N GLU A 97 -8.10 18.36 10.71
CA GLU A 97 -7.69 17.35 11.69
C GLU A 97 -7.11 16.11 10.99
N TYR A 98 -7.70 15.67 9.88
CA TYR A 98 -7.17 14.60 9.06
C TYR A 98 -5.75 14.90 8.58
N THR A 99 -5.51 16.09 8.02
CA THR A 99 -4.18 16.50 7.55
C THR A 99 -3.16 16.48 8.69
N GLU A 100 -3.52 16.99 9.87
CA GLU A 100 -2.65 16.97 11.04
C GLU A 100 -2.40 15.56 11.59
N ASN A 101 -3.40 14.68 11.57
CA ASN A 101 -3.23 13.28 11.95
C ASN A 101 -2.27 12.58 10.99
N MET A 102 -2.43 12.78 9.68
CA MET A 102 -1.56 12.18 8.66
C MET A 102 -0.13 12.74 8.72
N ARG A 103 0.03 14.03 9.01
CA ARG A 103 1.34 14.66 9.28
C ARG A 103 2.05 13.99 10.46
N LYS A 104 1.35 13.80 11.58
CA LYS A 104 1.91 13.10 12.76
C LYS A 104 2.30 11.66 12.44
N ILE A 105 1.46 10.93 11.68
CA ILE A 105 1.77 9.58 11.21
C ILE A 105 3.05 9.59 10.36
N ALA A 106 3.14 10.47 9.37
CA ALA A 106 4.32 10.61 8.52
C ALA A 106 5.58 10.91 9.33
N THR A 107 5.53 11.90 10.24
CA THR A 107 6.66 12.28 11.09
C THR A 107 7.11 11.13 11.98
N HIS A 108 6.18 10.39 12.59
CA HIS A 108 6.52 9.24 13.42
C HIS A 108 7.23 8.15 12.61
N LEU A 109 6.66 7.77 11.46
CA LEU A 109 7.21 6.72 10.60
C LEU A 109 8.61 7.08 10.07
N LYS A 110 8.82 8.35 9.66
CA LYS A 110 10.16 8.84 9.27
C LYS A 110 11.17 8.78 10.42
N SER A 111 10.70 8.89 11.67
CA SER A 111 11.57 8.86 12.85
C SER A 111 11.94 7.45 13.33
N LEU A 112 11.38 6.39 12.73
CA LEU A 112 11.69 5.01 13.10
C LEU A 112 13.14 4.63 12.81
N SER A 113 13.64 5.04 11.64
CA SER A 113 15.01 4.80 11.20
C SER A 113 15.33 5.68 9.99
N GLU A 114 16.60 6.06 9.82
CA GLU A 114 17.08 6.77 8.63
C GLU A 114 16.87 5.99 7.32
N LYS A 115 16.69 4.66 7.42
CA LYS A 115 16.44 3.76 6.30
C LYS A 115 14.96 3.49 6.04
N THR A 116 14.06 3.88 6.96
CA THR A 116 12.62 3.70 6.75
C THR A 116 12.13 4.64 5.67
N ARG A 117 11.55 4.09 4.62
CA ARG A 117 10.90 4.81 3.53
C ARG A 117 9.39 4.79 3.73
N VAL A 118 8.72 5.87 3.34
CA VAL A 118 7.28 6.02 3.54
C VAL A 118 6.65 6.44 2.21
N ILE A 119 5.59 5.74 1.83
CA ILE A 119 4.73 6.08 0.69
C ILE A 119 3.31 6.24 1.22
N PHE A 120 2.67 7.36 0.89
CA PHE A 120 1.24 7.53 1.13
C PHE A 120 0.45 7.18 -0.12
N LEU A 121 -0.72 6.57 0.06
CA LEU A 121 -1.73 6.41 -0.96
C LEU A 121 -2.82 7.47 -0.71
N SER A 122 -3.10 8.31 -1.69
CA SER A 122 -4.19 9.29 -1.59
C SER A 122 -5.56 8.59 -1.58
N THR A 123 -6.61 9.33 -1.23
CA THR A 123 -7.97 8.76 -1.25
C THR A 123 -8.39 8.46 -2.69
N PRO A 124 -8.66 7.18 -3.05
CA PRO A 124 -9.07 6.84 -4.41
C PRO A 124 -10.48 7.40 -4.71
N PRO A 125 -10.84 7.53 -6.00
CA PRO A 125 -12.21 7.80 -6.36
C PRO A 125 -13.06 6.55 -6.05
N MET A 126 -14.36 6.66 -6.24
CA MET A 126 -15.30 5.57 -6.02
C MET A 126 -16.38 5.52 -7.10
N ASN A 127 -17.04 4.37 -7.22
CA ASN A 127 -18.28 4.26 -7.96
C ASN A 127 -19.46 4.52 -7.01
N GLU A 128 -19.87 5.79 -6.90
CA GLU A 128 -20.98 6.21 -6.05
C GLU A 128 -22.27 5.44 -6.35
N ALA A 129 -22.60 5.23 -7.63
CA ALA A 129 -23.82 4.56 -8.04
C ALA A 129 -23.86 3.09 -7.58
N GLN A 130 -22.75 2.36 -7.74
CA GLN A 130 -22.64 0.99 -7.23
C GLN A 130 -22.69 0.97 -5.69
N ASN A 131 -22.07 1.94 -5.05
CA ASN A 131 -22.05 2.01 -3.61
C ASN A 131 -23.45 2.29 -3.02
N CYS A 132 -24.20 3.23 -3.58
CA CYS A 132 -25.59 3.53 -3.22
C CYS A 132 -26.54 2.32 -3.40
N GLN A 133 -26.26 1.43 -4.37
CA GLN A 133 -27.06 0.21 -4.54
C GLN A 133 -26.82 -0.81 -3.41
N LEU A 134 -25.61 -0.83 -2.85
CA LEU A 134 -25.21 -1.78 -1.81
C LEU A 134 -25.38 -1.24 -0.39
N PHE A 135 -25.34 0.08 -0.21
CA PHE A 135 -25.39 0.78 1.06
C PHE A 135 -26.33 1.99 0.97
N SER A 136 -27.02 2.34 2.06
CA SER A 136 -27.99 3.45 2.05
C SER A 136 -27.35 4.82 1.75
N ASP A 137 -28.03 5.64 0.93
CA ASP A 137 -27.57 6.94 0.39
C ASP A 137 -26.98 7.93 1.41
N ASN A 138 -27.40 7.87 2.67
CA ASN A 138 -27.04 8.87 3.69
C ASN A 138 -25.80 8.52 4.52
N LEU A 139 -25.11 7.41 4.24
CA LEU A 139 -24.03 6.90 5.10
C LEU A 139 -22.66 6.74 4.40
N SER A 140 -22.57 7.07 3.11
CA SER A 140 -21.33 6.92 2.36
C SER A 140 -20.67 8.25 2.03
N ARG A 141 -19.36 8.21 1.79
CA ARG A 141 -18.60 9.36 1.29
C ARG A 141 -18.92 9.57 -0.19
N THR A 142 -18.73 10.81 -0.67
CA THR A 142 -18.85 11.17 -2.09
C THR A 142 -17.48 11.31 -2.74
N ASN A 143 -17.42 11.33 -4.06
CA ASN A 143 -16.23 11.69 -4.83
C ASN A 143 -15.84 13.15 -4.58
N GLU A 144 -16.80 14.07 -4.41
CA GLU A 144 -16.49 15.46 -4.07
C GLU A 144 -15.74 15.58 -2.73
N SER A 145 -16.22 14.88 -1.69
CA SER A 145 -15.55 14.84 -0.39
C SER A 145 -14.23 14.08 -0.47
N SER A 146 -14.21 12.88 -1.07
CA SER A 146 -13.01 12.06 -1.23
C SER A 146 -11.87 12.81 -1.94
N ARG A 147 -12.19 13.63 -2.96
CA ARG A 147 -11.22 14.45 -3.68
C ARG A 147 -10.50 15.44 -2.78
N LYS A 148 -11.24 16.13 -1.89
CA LYS A 148 -10.65 17.10 -0.94
C LYS A 148 -9.61 16.42 -0.02
N TYR A 149 -9.88 15.20 0.44
CA TYR A 149 -8.96 14.43 1.28
C TYR A 149 -7.79 13.84 0.49
N SER A 150 -8.00 13.52 -0.79
CA SER A 150 -6.92 13.13 -1.71
C SER A 150 -5.94 14.28 -1.92
N GLU A 151 -6.44 15.45 -2.30
CA GLU A 151 -5.64 16.66 -2.55
C GLU A 151 -4.86 17.07 -1.29
N ALA A 152 -5.53 17.12 -0.12
CA ALA A 152 -4.86 17.44 1.14
C ALA A 152 -3.77 16.44 1.55
N CYS A 153 -3.94 15.15 1.25
CA CYS A 153 -2.91 14.13 1.49
C CYS A 153 -1.68 14.39 0.60
N ILE A 154 -1.91 14.70 -0.68
CA ILE A 154 -0.86 14.97 -1.65
C ILE A 154 -0.08 16.23 -1.27
N GLU A 155 -0.76 17.33 -0.97
CA GLU A 155 -0.16 18.60 -0.54
C GLU A 155 0.70 18.39 0.72
N MET A 156 0.16 17.72 1.74
CA MET A 156 0.90 17.42 2.97
C MET A 156 2.16 16.58 2.71
N CYS A 157 2.07 15.57 1.84
CA CYS A 157 3.23 14.76 1.48
C CYS A 157 4.30 15.56 0.74
N GLN A 158 3.91 16.48 -0.13
CA GLN A 158 4.83 17.39 -0.82
C GLN A 158 5.55 18.32 0.17
N GLU A 159 4.82 18.90 1.13
CA GLU A 159 5.39 19.74 2.18
C GLU A 159 6.43 19.01 3.04
N LEU A 160 6.20 17.72 3.33
CA LEU A 160 7.07 16.91 4.18
C LEU A 160 8.20 16.20 3.42
N ASP A 161 8.28 16.36 2.10
CA ASP A 161 9.12 15.56 1.21
C ASP A 161 8.94 14.05 1.48
N VAL A 162 7.70 13.59 1.35
CA VAL A 162 7.30 12.18 1.45
C VAL A 162 6.68 11.79 0.13
N LYS A 163 7.02 10.59 -0.36
CA LYS A 163 6.43 10.08 -1.60
C LYS A 163 4.94 9.82 -1.40
N VAL A 164 4.14 10.21 -2.38
CA VAL A 164 2.70 9.96 -2.42
C VAL A 164 2.32 9.41 -3.79
N ILE A 165 1.40 8.46 -3.80
CA ILE A 165 0.75 7.95 -5.00
C ILE A 165 -0.65 8.54 -5.05
N ASP A 166 -0.90 9.32 -6.10
CA ASP A 166 -2.21 9.89 -6.38
C ASP A 166 -3.14 8.81 -6.96
N LEU A 167 -3.80 8.05 -6.09
CA LEU A 167 -4.76 7.02 -6.48
C LEU A 167 -6.00 7.61 -7.16
N TRP A 168 -6.37 8.84 -6.82
CA TRP A 168 -7.46 9.56 -7.47
C TRP A 168 -7.22 9.63 -8.97
N THR A 169 -6.09 10.18 -9.38
CA THR A 169 -5.76 10.31 -10.81
C THR A 169 -5.37 8.97 -11.42
N ALA A 170 -4.61 8.14 -10.71
CA ALA A 170 -4.09 6.90 -11.27
C ALA A 170 -5.19 5.94 -11.74
N LEU A 171 -6.23 5.71 -10.94
CA LEU A 171 -7.32 4.80 -11.30
C LEU A 171 -8.14 5.33 -12.49
N GLN A 172 -8.30 6.65 -12.59
CA GLN A 172 -9.07 7.30 -13.67
C GLN A 172 -8.34 7.35 -15.02
N LYS A 173 -7.10 6.85 -15.12
CA LYS A 173 -6.38 6.70 -16.40
C LYS A 173 -7.02 5.65 -17.33
N ARG A 174 -7.85 4.77 -16.79
CA ARG A 174 -8.60 3.75 -17.53
C ARG A 174 -10.02 4.25 -17.77
N ASP A 175 -10.54 4.13 -19.00
CA ASP A 175 -11.85 4.69 -19.38
C ASP A 175 -13.02 4.09 -18.60
N ASP A 176 -13.00 2.79 -18.33
CA ASP A 176 -14.05 2.06 -17.60
C ASP A 176 -13.69 1.82 -16.11
N TRP A 177 -12.89 2.71 -15.51
CA TRP A 177 -12.45 2.60 -14.11
C TRP A 177 -13.60 2.43 -13.12
N LEU A 178 -14.76 3.06 -13.37
CA LEU A 178 -15.95 2.97 -12.50
C LEU A 178 -16.42 1.53 -12.28
N THR A 179 -16.38 0.70 -13.31
CA THR A 179 -16.89 -0.68 -13.25
C THR A 179 -15.76 -1.70 -13.13
N ALA A 180 -14.56 -1.37 -13.62
CA ALA A 180 -13.43 -2.28 -13.59
C ALA A 180 -12.67 -2.24 -12.26
N CYS A 181 -12.50 -1.06 -11.63
CA CYS A 181 -11.57 -0.91 -10.51
C CYS A 181 -12.14 -1.26 -9.14
N PHE A 182 -13.46 -1.44 -9.00
CA PHE A 182 -14.11 -1.67 -7.70
C PHE A 182 -14.96 -2.93 -7.67
N SER A 183 -15.03 -3.56 -6.49
CA SER A 183 -15.86 -4.73 -6.23
C SER A 183 -17.25 -4.36 -5.68
N ASP A 184 -17.32 -3.32 -4.84
CA ASP A 184 -18.54 -2.85 -4.17
C ASP A 184 -18.70 -1.31 -4.27
N GLY A 185 -18.01 -0.71 -5.23
CA GLY A 185 -17.92 0.72 -5.43
C GLY A 185 -16.86 1.43 -4.57
N ILE A 186 -16.30 0.80 -3.53
CA ILE A 186 -15.25 1.37 -2.67
C ILE A 186 -13.97 0.56 -2.73
N HIS A 187 -14.06 -0.76 -2.52
CA HIS A 187 -12.91 -1.63 -2.39
C HIS A 187 -12.43 -2.08 -3.76
N LEU A 188 -11.10 -2.13 -3.91
CA LEU A 188 -10.46 -2.43 -5.18
C LEU A 188 -10.76 -3.86 -5.64
N SER A 189 -11.02 -4.01 -6.94
CA SER A 189 -11.02 -5.30 -7.62
C SER A 189 -9.57 -5.77 -7.89
N SER A 190 -9.40 -6.93 -8.53
CA SER A 190 -8.10 -7.36 -9.06
C SER A 190 -7.53 -6.33 -10.05
N GLU A 191 -8.36 -5.77 -10.94
CA GLU A 191 -7.90 -4.77 -11.92
C GLU A 191 -7.49 -3.44 -11.27
N GLY A 192 -8.28 -2.94 -10.31
CA GLY A 192 -7.90 -1.77 -9.52
C GLY A 192 -6.61 -2.01 -8.73
N SER A 193 -6.45 -3.21 -8.17
CA SER A 193 -5.25 -3.63 -7.45
C SER A 193 -4.01 -3.65 -8.34
N LYS A 194 -4.10 -4.18 -9.57
CA LYS A 194 -2.98 -4.18 -10.52
C LYS A 194 -2.52 -2.75 -10.85
N MET A 195 -3.45 -1.80 -10.96
CA MET A 195 -3.09 -0.38 -11.17
C MET A 195 -2.33 0.20 -9.98
N VAL A 196 -2.77 -0.10 -8.75
CA VAL A 196 -2.06 0.32 -7.52
C VAL A 196 -0.64 -0.24 -7.48
N VAL A 197 -0.46 -1.53 -7.79
CA VAL A 197 0.86 -2.16 -7.83
C VAL A 197 1.77 -1.50 -8.86
N LYS A 198 1.27 -1.20 -10.07
CA LYS A 198 2.06 -0.50 -11.10
C LYS A 198 2.59 0.84 -10.60
N GLU A 199 1.76 1.64 -9.95
CA GLU A 199 2.20 2.94 -9.42
C GLU A 199 3.18 2.77 -8.23
N ILE A 200 2.97 1.77 -7.36
CA ILE A 200 3.92 1.45 -6.27
C ILE A 200 5.29 1.09 -6.83
N LEU A 201 5.35 0.15 -7.78
CA LEU A 201 6.61 -0.30 -8.37
C LEU A 201 7.31 0.82 -9.15
N LYS A 202 6.54 1.67 -9.84
CA LYS A 202 7.06 2.88 -10.49
C LYS A 202 7.75 3.79 -9.49
N VAL A 203 7.10 4.11 -8.36
CA VAL A 203 7.72 4.91 -7.30
C VAL A 203 8.97 4.24 -6.74
N LEU A 204 8.94 2.92 -6.50
CA LEU A 204 10.08 2.19 -5.97
C LEU A 204 11.26 2.12 -6.95
N LYS A 205 11.00 2.13 -8.25
CA LYS A 205 12.01 2.15 -9.32
C LYS A 205 12.63 3.54 -9.52
N GLU A 206 11.82 4.60 -9.43
CA GLU A 206 12.24 5.98 -9.66
C GLU A 206 12.81 6.66 -8.41
N ALA A 207 12.55 6.11 -7.22
CA ALA A 207 13.05 6.67 -5.98
C ALA A 207 14.58 6.52 -5.88
N ASP A 208 15.25 7.64 -5.66
CA ASP A 208 16.68 7.70 -5.35
C ASP A 208 16.92 7.36 -3.86
N TRP A 209 16.64 6.11 -3.50
CA TRP A 209 16.80 5.58 -2.16
C TRP A 209 17.94 4.57 -2.11
N GLU A 210 18.82 4.74 -1.12
CA GLU A 210 19.86 3.78 -0.80
C GLU A 210 19.57 3.06 0.54
N PRO A 211 19.52 1.71 0.56
CA PRO A 211 19.49 0.82 -0.61
C PRO A 211 18.17 0.92 -1.39
N SER A 212 18.19 0.60 -2.69
CA SER A 212 16.97 0.53 -3.49
C SER A 212 16.01 -0.54 -2.98
N LEU A 213 14.73 -0.22 -2.95
CA LEU A 213 13.64 -1.11 -2.54
C LEU A 213 12.89 -1.72 -3.74
N HIS A 214 13.35 -1.46 -4.97
CA HIS A 214 12.81 -2.12 -6.15
C HIS A 214 13.21 -3.60 -6.16
N TRP A 215 12.25 -4.50 -6.42
CA TRP A 215 12.43 -5.95 -6.27
C TRP A 215 13.61 -6.52 -7.08
N LYS A 216 13.92 -5.98 -8.27
CA LYS A 216 15.09 -6.41 -9.06
C LYS A 216 16.43 -6.08 -8.42
N SER A 217 16.48 -5.04 -7.59
CA SER A 217 17.70 -4.59 -6.92
C SER A 217 17.89 -5.24 -5.55
N MET A 218 16.85 -5.93 -5.04
CA MET A 218 16.90 -6.58 -3.73
C MET A 218 17.51 -7.97 -3.80
N PRO A 219 18.37 -8.34 -2.82
CA PRO A 219 18.97 -9.67 -2.77
C PRO A 219 17.89 -10.74 -2.55
N ILE A 220 18.08 -11.88 -3.18
CA ILE A 220 17.23 -13.06 -3.02
C ILE A 220 17.83 -13.90 -1.90
N GLU A 221 17.04 -14.24 -0.90
CA GLU A 221 17.45 -15.07 0.21
C GLU A 221 17.77 -16.50 -0.27
N PHE A 222 18.94 -17.03 0.12
CA PHE A 222 19.46 -18.35 -0.27
C PHE A 222 19.58 -18.55 -1.79
N ALA A 223 20.17 -17.58 -2.48
CA ALA A 223 20.30 -17.58 -3.94
C ALA A 223 21.60 -18.22 -4.46
N GLU A 224 22.39 -18.84 -3.59
CA GLU A 224 23.64 -19.47 -3.98
C GLU A 224 23.39 -20.69 -4.89
N ALA A 225 24.22 -20.87 -5.92
CA ALA A 225 24.16 -22.06 -6.76
C ALA A 225 24.47 -23.31 -5.95
N SER A 226 23.74 -24.39 -6.22
CA SER A 226 23.81 -25.63 -5.45
C SER A 226 24.04 -26.84 -6.37
N PRO A 227 24.81 -27.86 -5.93
CA PRO A 227 24.86 -29.15 -6.62
C PRO A 227 23.52 -29.90 -6.56
N TYR A 228 22.56 -29.44 -5.75
CA TYR A 228 21.22 -29.98 -5.63
C TYR A 228 20.18 -29.24 -6.49
N ASP A 229 20.60 -28.26 -7.29
CA ASP A 229 19.74 -27.59 -8.26
C ASP A 229 19.40 -28.52 -9.45
N PHE A 230 18.46 -28.10 -10.30
CA PHE A 230 18.08 -28.88 -11.49
C PHE A 230 19.28 -29.11 -12.42
N VAL A 231 19.40 -30.31 -12.99
CA VAL A 231 20.49 -30.63 -13.93
C VAL A 231 20.28 -29.88 -15.25
N GLY A 232 21.33 -29.22 -15.73
CA GLY A 232 21.34 -28.52 -17.01
C GLY A 232 21.27 -29.46 -18.22
N LEU A 233 20.95 -28.90 -19.39
CA LEU A 233 20.80 -29.66 -20.64
C LEU A 233 22.09 -30.39 -21.07
N ASP A 234 23.25 -29.95 -20.58
CA ASP A 234 24.54 -30.58 -20.83
C ASP A 234 24.81 -31.83 -19.97
N GLY A 235 23.97 -32.10 -18.97
CA GLY A 235 24.12 -33.18 -17.99
C GLY A 235 25.31 -33.03 -17.05
N LYS A 236 25.98 -31.87 -17.03
CA LYS A 236 27.23 -31.61 -16.29
C LYS A 236 27.14 -30.41 -15.35
N THR A 237 26.26 -29.46 -15.64
CA THR A 237 26.04 -28.27 -14.82
C THR A 237 24.69 -28.35 -14.11
N THR A 238 24.49 -27.51 -13.09
CA THR A 238 23.19 -27.29 -12.48
C THR A 238 22.64 -25.91 -12.85
N VAL A 239 21.32 -25.77 -12.85
CA VAL A 239 20.59 -24.55 -13.20
C VAL A 239 19.94 -24.01 -11.93
N ASN A 240 20.51 -22.94 -11.39
CA ASN A 240 19.94 -22.22 -10.28
C ASN A 240 18.67 -21.48 -10.73
N VAL A 241 17.56 -21.75 -10.04
CA VAL A 241 16.25 -21.21 -10.37
C VAL A 241 15.81 -20.05 -9.47
N SER A 242 16.69 -19.58 -8.57
CA SER A 242 16.35 -18.53 -7.61
C SER A 242 16.03 -17.20 -8.26
N ASP A 243 16.59 -16.92 -9.45
CA ASP A 243 16.42 -15.66 -10.20
C ASP A 243 15.72 -15.87 -11.55
N LEU A 244 14.85 -16.89 -11.65
CA LEU A 244 14.02 -17.04 -12.84
C LEU A 244 13.00 -15.91 -12.89
N ASN A 245 13.14 -15.00 -13.86
CA ASN A 245 12.07 -14.07 -14.22
C ASN A 245 10.93 -14.85 -14.87
N LEU A 246 9.92 -15.19 -14.07
CA LEU A 246 8.73 -15.87 -14.59
C LEU A 246 7.94 -14.93 -15.49
N HIS A 247 7.27 -15.47 -16.51
CA HIS A 247 6.58 -14.65 -17.52
C HIS A 247 5.59 -13.65 -16.92
N TRP A 248 4.90 -14.02 -15.84
CA TRP A 248 3.96 -13.14 -15.14
C TRP A 248 4.65 -12.02 -14.36
N GLN A 249 5.94 -12.12 -14.05
CA GLN A 249 6.70 -11.04 -13.39
C GLN A 249 7.11 -9.95 -14.38
N ILE A 250 7.29 -10.29 -15.66
CA ILE A 250 7.71 -9.36 -16.72
C ILE A 250 6.71 -8.19 -16.87
N GLN A 251 5.42 -8.40 -16.56
CA GLN A 251 4.43 -7.33 -16.63
C GLN A 251 4.64 -6.21 -15.59
N TRP A 252 5.52 -6.43 -14.62
CA TRP A 252 5.85 -5.53 -13.50
C TRP A 252 7.20 -4.81 -13.66
N ASP A 253 7.85 -4.98 -14.83
CA ASP A 253 9.15 -4.40 -15.15
C ASP A 253 9.14 -2.89 -15.46
#